data_AF-T1CVP9-F1
#
_entry.id   AF-T1CVP9-F1
#
_cell.length_a   1.000
_cell.length_b   1.000
_cell.length_c   1.000
_cell.angle_alpha   90.00
_cell.angle_beta   90.00
_cell.angle_gamma   90.00
#
_symmetry.space_group_name_H-M   'P 1'
#
loop_
_entity.id
_entity.type
_entity.pdbx_description
1 polymer ?
#
loop_
_entity_poly.entity_id
_entity_poly.type
_entity_poly.pdbx_seq_one_letter_code
_entity_poly.pdbx_strand_id
1 'polypeptide(L)'
;MGVLDGLTTLGGLRSELQRLEGEVRHAEQGYTGISPALRITPEMLDRLYERDYRFIASGQGVLDALPAVQAAVGSRNGQSINAAVDGLRAQLKDLENVFAQRIQGVEGILH
;
A
#
# COMPACT_ATOMS: atom_id res chain seq x y z
N MET A 1 13.07 22.17 -13.19
CA MET A 1 13.29 20.71 -13.09
C MET A 1 12.97 20.08 -14.44
N GLY A 2 13.84 19.20 -14.92
CA GLY A 2 13.73 18.61 -16.25
C GLY A 2 12.84 17.36 -16.29
N VAL A 3 12.48 16.91 -17.49
CA VAL A 3 11.75 15.65 -17.71
C VAL A 3 12.55 14.44 -17.21
N LEU A 4 13.89 14.48 -17.34
CA LEU A 4 14.79 13.42 -16.88
C LEU A 4 14.76 13.26 -15.35
N ASP A 5 14.66 14.35 -14.60
CA ASP A 5 14.49 14.28 -13.13
C ASP A 5 13.16 13.60 -12.78
N GLY A 6 12.08 13.92 -13.50
CA GLY A 6 10.76 13.32 -13.33
C GLY A 6 10.72 11.81 -13.64
N LEU A 7 11.48 11.36 -14.64
CA LEU A 7 11.60 9.93 -14.92
C LEU A 7 12.45 9.20 -13.87
N THR A 8 13.43 9.90 -13.29
CA THR A 8 14.25 9.37 -12.20
C THR A 8 13.42 9.15 -10.93
N THR A 9 12.56 10.11 -10.58
CA THR A 9 11.64 9.98 -9.43
C THR A 9 10.62 8.86 -9.64
N LEU A 10 10.14 8.64 -10.87
CA LEU A 10 9.31 7.47 -11.22
C LEU A 10 10.04 6.14 -11.01
N GLY A 11 11.34 6.08 -11.33
CA GLY A 11 12.18 4.91 -11.07
C GLY A 11 12.31 4.58 -9.58
N GLY A 12 12.43 5.60 -8.73
CA GLY A 12 12.40 5.45 -7.27
C GLY A 12 11.07 4.85 -6.80
N LEU A 13 9.96 5.39 -7.27
CA LEU A 13 8.61 4.92 -6.93
C LEU A 13 8.38 3.45 -7.32
N ARG A 14 8.88 3.01 -8.48
CA ARG A 14 8.83 1.59 -8.86
C ARG A 14 9.53 0.70 -7.84
N SER A 15 10.67 1.14 -7.31
CA SER A 15 11.45 0.37 -6.32
C SER A 15 10.68 0.28 -4.99
N GLU A 16 10.03 1.37 -4.58
CA GLU A 16 9.16 1.41 -3.40
C GLU A 16 7.99 0.41 -3.54
N LEU A 17 7.32 0.38 -4.70
CA LEU A 17 6.25 -0.59 -5.00
C LEU A 17 6.73 -2.05 -4.96
N GLN A 18 7.88 -2.34 -5.55
CA GLN A 18 8.45 -3.70 -5.56
C GLN A 18 8.82 -4.18 -4.14
N ARG A 19 9.30 -3.27 -3.29
CA ARG A 19 9.56 -3.57 -1.88
C ARG A 19 8.27 -3.95 -1.16
N LEU A 20 7.22 -3.14 -1.29
CA LEU A 20 5.93 -3.41 -0.65
C LEU A 20 5.29 -4.70 -1.15
N GLU A 21 5.35 -4.98 -2.46
CA GLU A 21 4.90 -6.25 -3.03
C GLU A 21 5.61 -7.44 -2.35
N GLY A 22 6.92 -7.32 -2.15
CA GLY A 22 7.71 -8.30 -1.41
C GLY A 22 7.22 -8.47 0.02
N GLU A 23 7.04 -7.38 0.77
CA GLU A 23 6.56 -7.40 2.16
C GLU A 23 5.17 -8.07 2.28
N VAL A 24 4.23 -7.72 1.40
CA VAL A 24 2.88 -8.30 1.37
C VAL A 24 2.94 -9.81 1.09
N ARG A 25 3.73 -10.24 0.09
CA ARG A 25 3.84 -11.66 -0.29
C ARG A 25 4.49 -12.52 0.81
N HIS A 26 5.47 -11.98 1.53
CA HIS A 26 6.10 -12.71 2.64
C HIS A 26 5.19 -12.78 3.88
N ALA A 27 4.36 -11.76 4.13
CA ALA A 27 3.41 -11.80 5.24
C ALA A 27 2.34 -12.89 5.10
N GLU A 28 1.92 -13.21 3.88
CA GLU A 28 1.00 -14.34 3.63
C GLU A 28 1.59 -15.71 4.03
N GLN A 29 2.93 -15.85 3.98
CA GLN A 29 3.62 -17.09 4.34
C GLN A 29 3.80 -17.26 5.86
N GLY A 30 3.66 -16.18 6.64
CA GLY A 30 3.84 -16.18 8.09
C GLY A 30 2.64 -16.67 8.91
N TYR A 31 1.47 -16.87 8.30
CA TYR A 31 0.29 -17.38 9.00
C TYR A 31 0.36 -18.92 9.12
N THR A 32 1.08 -19.43 10.11
CA THR A 32 1.31 -20.87 10.34
C THR A 32 0.09 -21.65 10.85
N GLY A 33 -1.12 -21.07 10.83
CA GLY A 33 -2.38 -21.80 11.03
C GLY A 33 -2.63 -22.36 12.44
N ILE A 34 -1.88 -21.95 13.46
CA ILE A 34 -2.13 -22.38 14.85
C ILE A 34 -2.40 -21.15 15.70
N SER A 35 -3.69 -20.81 15.81
CA SER A 35 -4.18 -20.00 16.91
C SER A 35 -4.61 -20.96 18.04
N PRO A 36 -4.15 -20.77 19.30
CA PRO A 36 -4.69 -21.48 20.46
C PRO A 36 -6.21 -21.24 20.55
N ALA A 37 -6.93 -22.00 21.38
CA ALA A 37 -8.38 -21.93 21.54
C ALA A 37 -8.91 -20.53 21.95
N LEU A 38 -8.88 -19.58 21.02
CA LEU A 38 -9.22 -18.18 21.19
C LEU A 38 -10.69 -18.02 20.80
N ARG A 39 -11.51 -17.54 21.74
CA ARG A 39 -12.87 -17.15 21.44
C ARG A 39 -12.85 -15.84 20.65
N ILE A 40 -13.05 -15.94 19.34
CA ILE A 40 -13.27 -14.78 18.48
C ILE A 40 -14.62 -14.15 18.86
N THR A 41 -14.61 -12.91 19.33
CA THR A 41 -15.85 -12.16 19.57
C THR A 41 -16.30 -11.47 18.28
N PRO A 42 -17.60 -11.14 18.13
CA PRO A 42 -18.09 -10.36 16.99
C PRO A 42 -17.32 -9.06 16.76
N GLU A 43 -16.94 -8.36 17.84
CA GLU A 43 -16.19 -7.10 17.76
C GLU A 43 -14.76 -7.30 17.23
N MET A 44 -14.16 -8.47 17.47
CA MET A 44 -12.87 -8.83 16.89
C MET A 44 -13.01 -9.11 15.39
N LEU A 45 -14.09 -9.79 15.00
CA LEU A 45 -14.37 -10.10 13.60
C LEU A 45 -14.68 -8.82 12.79
N ASP A 46 -15.48 -7.90 13.34
CA ASP A 46 -15.78 -6.61 12.71
C ASP A 46 -14.50 -5.78 12.52
N ARG A 47 -13.61 -5.77 13.51
CA ARG A 47 -12.31 -5.09 13.40
C ARG A 47 -11.37 -5.73 12.36
N LEU A 48 -11.45 -7.04 12.18
CA LEU A 48 -10.69 -7.74 11.15
C LEU A 48 -11.20 -7.34 9.76
N TYR A 49 -12.53 -7.38 9.55
CA TYR A 49 -13.14 -6.99 8.29
C TYR A 49 -12.93 -5.53 7.93
N GLU A 50 -13.06 -4.62 8.89
CA GLU A 50 -12.77 -3.19 8.68
C GLU A 50 -11.31 -2.98 8.22
N ARG A 51 -10.37 -3.74 8.80
CA ARG A 51 -8.95 -3.69 8.40
C ARG A 51 -8.72 -4.24 7.00
N ASP A 52 -9.29 -5.39 6.68
CA ASP A 52 -9.17 -5.98 5.33
C ASP A 52 -9.82 -5.07 4.28
N TYR A 53 -10.97 -4.45 4.60
CA TYR A 53 -11.61 -3.47 3.75
C TYR A 53 -10.70 -2.26 3.49
N ARG A 54 -10.11 -1.66 4.53
CA ARG A 54 -9.17 -0.54 4.39
C ARG A 54 -7.93 -0.92 3.57
N PHE A 55 -7.43 -2.15 3.73
CA PHE A 55 -6.28 -2.62 2.96
C PHE A 55 -6.62 -2.71 1.46
N ILE A 56 -7.78 -3.29 1.13
CA ILE A 56 -8.26 -3.33 -0.27
C ILE A 56 -8.52 -1.92 -0.81
N ALA A 57 -9.17 -1.06 -0.02
CA ALA A 57 -9.49 0.31 -0.43
C ALA A 57 -8.24 1.17 -0.67
N SER A 58 -7.22 1.07 0.19
CA SER A 58 -5.94 1.77 -0.03
C SER A 58 -5.19 1.23 -1.25
N GLY A 59 -5.26 -0.08 -1.53
CA GLY A 59 -4.76 -0.66 -2.77
C GLY A 59 -5.46 -0.10 -4.01
N GLN A 60 -6.78 0.08 -3.94
CA GLN A 60 -7.54 0.73 -5.02
C GLN A 60 -7.13 2.21 -5.20
N GLY A 61 -6.86 2.94 -4.11
CA GLY A 61 -6.36 4.32 -4.18
C GLY A 61 -5.04 4.46 -4.95
N VAL A 62 -4.14 3.48 -4.83
CA VAL A 62 -2.91 3.40 -5.65
C VAL A 62 -3.25 3.23 -7.13
N LEU A 63 -4.20 2.35 -7.47
CA LEU A 63 -4.63 2.12 -8.86
C LEU A 63 -5.28 3.37 -9.46
N ASP A 64 -6.13 4.05 -8.70
CA ASP A 64 -6.86 5.25 -9.12
C ASP A 64 -5.92 6.44 -9.38
N ALA A 65 -4.73 6.45 -8.78
CA ALA A 65 -3.70 7.45 -9.01
C ALA A 65 -2.84 7.19 -10.27
N LEU A 66 -2.82 5.98 -10.81
CA LEU A 66 -2.01 5.63 -12.00
C LEU A 66 -2.37 6.42 -13.27
N PRO A 67 -3.65 6.69 -13.60
CA PRO A 67 -4.01 7.49 -14.76
C PRO A 67 -3.41 8.92 -14.72
N ALA A 68 -3.30 9.53 -13.53
CA ALA A 68 -2.70 10.84 -13.37
C ALA A 68 -1.20 10.83 -13.70
N VAL A 69 -0.49 9.77 -13.31
CA VAL A 69 0.93 9.57 -13.66
C VAL A 69 1.09 9.38 -15.17
N GLN A 70 0.23 8.58 -15.81
CA GLN A 70 0.27 8.37 -17.25
C GLN A 70 0.04 9.68 -18.03
N ALA A 71 -0.96 10.47 -17.62
CA ALA A 71 -1.24 11.78 -18.20
C ALA A 71 -0.06 12.77 -18.01
N ALA A 72 0.54 12.77 -16.82
CA ALA A 72 1.70 13.61 -16.52
C ALA A 72 2.93 13.25 -17.38
N VAL A 73 3.22 11.97 -17.58
CA VAL A 73 4.29 11.53 -18.49
C VAL A 73 4.00 11.96 -19.93
N GLY A 74 2.74 11.81 -20.37
CA GLY A 74 2.29 12.24 -21.71
C GLY A 74 2.46 13.75 -21.95
N SER A 75 2.33 14.57 -20.91
CA SER A 75 2.52 16.02 -20.98
C SER A 75 3.98 16.45 -21.23
N ARG A 76 4.95 15.55 -21.03
CA ARG A 76 6.40 15.83 -21.09
C ARG A 76 6.81 17.03 -20.22
N ASN A 77 6.09 17.28 -19.13
CA ASN A 77 6.37 18.33 -18.16
C ASN A 77 6.92 17.70 -16.87
N GLY A 78 8.18 17.98 -16.54
CA GLY A 78 8.84 17.41 -15.36
C GLY A 78 8.15 17.77 -14.03
N GLN A 79 7.54 18.96 -13.93
CA GLN A 79 6.80 19.37 -12.73
C GLN A 79 5.50 18.58 -12.58
N SER A 80 4.76 18.37 -13.67
CA SER A 80 3.56 17.53 -13.67
C SER A 80 3.89 16.09 -13.31
N ILE A 81 5.00 15.55 -13.83
CA ILE A 81 5.47 14.20 -13.49
C ILE A 81 5.79 14.11 -12.00
N ASN A 82 6.55 15.06 -11.45
CA ASN A 82 6.88 15.06 -10.02
C ASN A 82 5.63 15.16 -9.14
N ALA A 83 4.68 16.05 -9.45
CA ALA A 83 3.45 16.18 -8.69
C ALA A 83 2.62 14.89 -8.71
N ALA A 84 2.54 14.21 -9.86
CA ALA A 84 1.84 12.93 -9.97
C ALA A 84 2.56 11.81 -9.22
N VAL A 85 3.89 11.78 -9.27
CA VAL A 85 4.72 10.84 -8.50
C VAL A 85 4.54 11.04 -7.00
N ASP A 86 4.52 12.29 -6.52
CA ASP A 86 4.30 12.59 -5.10
C ASP A 86 2.90 12.18 -4.64
N GLY A 87 1.88 12.38 -5.49
CA GLY A 87 0.52 11.90 -5.23
C GLY A 87 0.45 10.38 -5.12
N LEU A 88 1.08 9.66 -6.04
CA LEU A 88 1.12 8.18 -6.00
C LEU A 88 1.94 7.67 -4.80
N ARG A 89 3.03 8.36 -4.43
CA ARG A 89 3.81 8.05 -3.23
C ARG A 89 3.00 8.24 -1.94
N ALA A 90 2.13 9.25 -1.89
CA ALA A 90 1.22 9.44 -0.75
C ALA A 90 0.24 8.26 -0.62
N GLN A 91 -0.33 7.77 -1.73
CA GLN A 91 -1.20 6.58 -1.73
C GLN A 91 -0.42 5.31 -1.33
N LEU A 92 0.81 5.17 -1.82
CA LEU A 92 1.65 4.04 -1.46
C LEU A 92 1.96 4.03 0.04
N LYS A 93 2.26 5.20 0.62
CA LYS A 93 2.49 5.34 2.06
C LYS A 93 1.24 5.03 2.88
N ASP A 94 0.06 5.39 2.39
CA ASP A 94 -1.20 5.02 3.05
C ASP A 94 -1.38 3.50 3.07
N LEU A 95 -1.17 2.83 1.93
CA LEU A 95 -1.20 1.38 1.84
C LEU A 95 -0.19 0.71 2.78
N GLU A 96 1.05 1.21 2.84
CA GLU A 96 2.08 0.74 3.79
C GLU A 96 1.60 0.85 5.25
N ASN A 97 1.00 2.00 5.62
CA ASN A 97 0.50 2.21 6.98
C ASN A 97 -0.65 1.26 7.33
N VAL A 98 -1.61 1.08 6.42
CA VAL A 98 -2.75 0.18 6.61
C VAL A 98 -2.27 -1.27 6.71
N PHE A 99 -1.32 -1.67 5.87
CA PHE A 99 -0.71 -3.00 5.94
C PHE A 99 0.00 -3.24 7.28
N ALA A 100 0.82 -2.29 7.74
CA ALA A 100 1.50 -2.39 9.04
C ALA A 100 0.49 -2.50 10.20
N GLN A 101 -0.60 -1.74 10.16
CA GLN A 101 -1.67 -1.83 11.15
C GLN A 101 -2.40 -3.18 11.09
N ARG A 102 -2.55 -3.79 9.92
CA ARG A 102 -3.16 -5.12 9.76
C ARG A 102 -2.32 -6.20 10.48
N ILE A 103 -1.00 -6.20 10.29
CA ILE A 103 -0.08 -7.15 10.96
C ILE A 103 -0.18 -7.05 12.49
N GLN A 104 -0.07 -5.83 13.04
CA GLN A 104 -0.18 -5.60 14.50
C GLN A 104 -1.55 -6.02 15.07
N GLY A 105 -2.62 -5.85 14.30
CA GLY A 105 -3.97 -6.25 14.71
C GLY A 105 -4.15 -7.76 14.78
N VAL A 106 -3.55 -8.51 13.84
CA VAL A 106 -3.58 -9.97 13.83
C VAL A 106 -2.72 -10.54 14.98
N GLU A 107 -1.55 -9.97 15.25
CA GLU A 107 -0.71 -10.36 16.39
C GLU A 107 -1.38 -10.05 17.74
N GLY A 108 -2.05 -8.90 17.85
CA GLY A 108 -2.80 -8.51 19.06
C GLY A 108 -4.10 -9.28 19.29
N ILE A 109 -4.57 -10.06 18.31
CA ILE A 109 -5.67 -11.01 18.49
C ILE A 109 -5.14 -12.31 19.15
N LEU A 110 -3.85 -12.62 19.03
CA LEU A 110 -3.24 -13.86 19.53
C LEU A 110 -2.78 -13.79 21.00
N HIS A 111 -2.94 -12.64 21.67
CA HIS A 111 -2.53 -12.42 23.06
C HIS A 111 -3.71 -12.02 23.96
#